data_AF-A0A2N9FHG9-F1
#
_entry.id   AF-A0A2N9FHG9-F1
#
_cell.length_a   1.000
_cell.length_b   1.000
_cell.length_c   1.000
_cell.angle_alpha   90.00
_cell.angle_beta   90.00
_cell.angle_gamma   90.00
#
_symmetry.space_group_name_H-M   'P 1'
#
loop_
_entity.id
_entity.type
_entity.pdbx_description
1 polymer ?
#
loop_
_entity_poly.entity_id
_entity_poly.type
_entity_poly.pdbx_seq_one_letter_code
_entity_poly.pdbx_strand_id
1 'polypeptide(L)'
;MATEIFKTNDLVFSDRPSFAFSDKLPYGNYGFFIARYGDYWRFMKQLCMSELLSTQQLEQSRDVRHEEIVRFLLKALESAKKQHVFDVGAELMKLTNNSTCRLTMSMRCSEEHDEAERITQLVKESMEVGAKILLGDVLGPLRILAFWLYGKKAINMALKYDAILERVLQAA
;
A
#
# COMPACT_ATOMS: atom_id res chain seq x y z
N MET A 1 -28.36 -4.57 -5.92
CA MET A 1 -27.81 -3.68 -4.87
C MET A 1 -26.45 -3.11 -5.23
N ALA A 2 -25.43 -3.91 -5.55
CA ALA A 2 -24.09 -3.39 -5.89
C ALA A 2 -24.09 -2.42 -7.10
N THR A 3 -24.82 -2.73 -8.18
CA THR A 3 -24.93 -1.85 -9.35
C THR A 3 -25.53 -0.48 -9.00
N GLU A 4 -26.56 -0.46 -8.15
CA GLU A 4 -27.20 0.78 -7.72
C GLU A 4 -26.26 1.66 -6.91
N ILE A 5 -25.39 1.05 -6.10
CA ILE A 5 -24.45 1.77 -5.23
C ILE A 5 -23.23 2.25 -6.03
N PHE A 6 -22.63 1.39 -6.85
CA PHE A 6 -21.33 1.67 -7.49
C PHE A 6 -21.40 2.14 -8.94
N LYS A 7 -22.60 2.18 -9.55
CA LYS A 7 -22.80 2.75 -10.90
C LYS A 7 -23.89 3.83 -10.92
N THR A 8 -25.07 3.53 -10.40
CA THR A 8 -26.20 4.47 -10.49
C THR A 8 -26.04 5.64 -9.52
N ASN A 9 -25.60 5.38 -8.29
CA ASN A 9 -25.45 6.38 -7.22
C ASN A 9 -24.01 6.47 -6.71
N ASP A 10 -23.04 6.18 -7.57
CA ASP A 10 -21.62 6.08 -7.21
C ASP A 10 -21.10 7.34 -6.51
N LEU A 11 -21.47 8.53 -6.98
CA LEU A 11 -21.09 9.80 -6.37
C LEU A 11 -21.60 9.96 -4.94
N VAL A 12 -22.81 9.48 -4.64
CA VAL A 12 -23.40 9.56 -3.29
C VAL A 12 -22.66 8.65 -2.31
N PHE A 13 -22.19 7.50 -2.78
CA PHE A 13 -21.46 6.52 -1.98
C PHE A 13 -19.93 6.62 -2.11
N SER A 14 -19.42 7.61 -2.84
CA SER A 14 -17.99 7.81 -3.04
C SER A 14 -17.29 8.48 -1.86
N ASP A 15 -18.04 9.15 -0.98
CA ASP A 15 -17.46 9.81 0.19
C ASP A 15 -17.00 8.78 1.23
N ARG A 16 -15.83 9.03 1.82
CA ARG A 16 -15.24 8.16 2.83
C ARG A 16 -15.56 8.69 4.23
N PRO A 17 -16.04 7.84 5.16
CA PRO A 17 -16.24 8.27 6.53
C PRO A 17 -14.90 8.71 7.12
N SER A 18 -14.88 9.90 7.73
CA SER A 18 -13.71 10.37 8.46
C SER A 18 -13.46 9.46 9.66
N PHE A 19 -12.25 8.92 9.73
CA PHE A 19 -11.83 8.14 10.88
C PHE A 19 -11.81 9.03 12.10
N ALA A 20 -12.13 8.47 13.25
CA ALA A 20 -12.37 9.22 14.48
C ALA A 20 -11.20 10.08 14.97
N PHE A 21 -10.01 9.93 14.36
CA PHE A 21 -8.78 10.62 14.70
C PHE A 21 -7.92 10.95 13.49
N SER A 22 -8.53 11.05 12.31
CA SER A 22 -7.83 11.50 11.09
C SER A 22 -7.03 12.77 11.36
N ASP A 23 -7.64 13.72 12.08
CA ASP A 23 -7.08 15.05 12.33
C ASP A 23 -5.87 15.04 13.28
N LYS A 24 -5.62 13.90 13.94
CA LYS A 24 -4.46 13.70 14.83
C LYS A 24 -3.31 12.97 14.13
N LEU A 25 -3.52 12.47 12.91
CA LEU A 25 -2.44 11.91 12.09
C LEU A 25 -1.65 13.04 11.42
N PRO A 26 -0.35 12.87 11.17
CA PRO A 26 0.49 13.92 10.57
C PRO A 26 -0.05 14.49 9.25
N TYR A 27 -0.73 13.67 8.45
CA TYR A 27 -1.35 14.07 7.18
C TYR A 27 -2.87 14.21 7.26
N GLY A 28 -3.49 14.21 8.45
CA GLY A 28 -4.93 14.44 8.56
C GLY A 28 -5.77 13.39 7.82
N ASN A 29 -6.76 13.89 7.06
CA ASN A 29 -7.51 13.14 6.06
C ASN A 29 -6.86 13.15 4.66
N TYR A 30 -5.65 13.67 4.50
CA TYR A 30 -4.96 13.68 3.22
C TYR A 30 -4.32 12.31 2.97
N GLY A 31 -4.63 11.72 1.82
CA GLY A 31 -4.16 10.40 1.43
C GLY A 31 -5.13 9.73 0.48
N PHE A 32 -4.63 8.91 -0.44
CA PHE A 32 -5.43 8.31 -1.51
C PHE A 32 -6.58 7.42 -0.99
N PHE A 33 -6.35 6.69 0.10
CA PHE A 33 -7.30 5.70 0.64
C PHE A 33 -8.29 6.26 1.64
N ILE A 34 -8.01 7.42 2.24
CA ILE A 34 -8.76 7.95 3.38
C ILE A 34 -9.35 9.33 3.12
N ALA A 35 -8.90 10.04 2.09
CA ALA A 35 -9.44 11.34 1.74
C ALA A 35 -10.91 11.26 1.37
N ARG A 36 -11.66 12.22 1.90
CA ARG A 36 -13.05 12.47 1.52
C ARG A 36 -13.14 12.78 0.04
N TYR A 37 -14.27 12.42 -0.55
CA TYR A 37 -14.48 12.70 -1.96
C TYR A 37 -14.57 14.21 -2.18
N GLY A 38 -13.73 14.74 -3.06
CA GLY A 38 -13.61 16.17 -3.32
C GLY A 38 -12.47 16.45 -4.30
N ASP A 39 -12.13 17.72 -4.48
CA ASP A 39 -11.15 18.14 -5.50
C ASP A 39 -9.77 17.52 -5.29
N TYR A 40 -9.29 17.43 -4.04
CA TYR A 40 -8.04 16.76 -3.71
C TYR A 40 -8.03 15.29 -4.14
N TRP A 41 -9.05 14.52 -3.75
CA TRP A 41 -9.11 13.08 -4.09
C TRP A 41 -9.26 12.87 -5.60
N ARG A 42 -10.06 13.70 -6.28
CA ARG A 42 -10.22 13.66 -7.74
C ARG A 42 -8.90 13.95 -8.45
N PHE A 43 -8.16 14.97 -8.00
CA PHE A 43 -6.83 15.30 -8.51
C PHE A 43 -5.84 14.14 -8.31
N MET A 44 -5.75 13.58 -7.10
CA MET A 44 -4.87 12.45 -6.83
C MET A 44 -5.24 11.21 -7.65
N LYS A 45 -6.54 10.91 -7.81
CA LYS A 45 -7.02 9.84 -8.70
C LYS A 45 -6.60 10.07 -10.14
N GLN A 46 -6.80 11.29 -10.65
CA GLN A 46 -6.41 11.62 -12.01
C GLN A 46 -4.90 11.45 -12.22
N LEU A 47 -4.08 11.95 -11.30
CA LEU A 47 -2.62 11.80 -11.33
C LEU A 47 -2.19 10.33 -11.33
N CYS A 48 -2.77 9.50 -10.44
CA CYS A 48 -2.47 8.07 -10.44
C CYS A 48 -2.86 7.39 -11.76
N MET A 49 -3.99 7.76 -12.36
CA MET A 49 -4.44 7.14 -13.61
C MET A 49 -3.65 7.64 -14.82
N SER A 50 -3.20 8.89 -14.84
CA SER A 50 -2.47 9.49 -15.98
C SER A 50 -0.97 9.27 -15.92
N GLU A 51 -0.37 9.25 -14.73
CA GLU A 51 1.08 9.19 -14.58
C GLU A 51 1.57 7.83 -14.11
N LEU A 52 0.85 7.15 -13.20
CA LEU A 52 1.33 5.89 -12.61
C LEU A 52 0.77 4.65 -13.33
N LEU A 53 -0.52 4.71 -13.69
CA LEU A 53 -1.27 3.58 -14.26
C LEU A 53 -1.68 3.83 -15.72
N SER A 54 -0.96 4.72 -16.41
CA SER A 54 -1.19 4.96 -17.83
C SER A 54 -0.84 3.73 -18.66
N THR A 55 -1.43 3.62 -19.84
CA THR A 55 -1.12 2.54 -20.80
C THR A 55 0.37 2.48 -21.11
N GLN A 56 1.03 3.64 -21.24
CA GLN A 56 2.46 3.72 -21.48
C GLN A 56 3.28 3.16 -20.30
N GLN A 57 2.98 3.56 -19.07
CA GLN A 57 3.67 3.02 -17.89
C GLN A 57 3.40 1.53 -17.70
N LEU A 58 2.19 1.06 -18.01
CA LEU A 58 1.86 -0.36 -17.96
C LEU A 58 2.65 -1.20 -18.96
N GLU A 59 2.94 -0.67 -20.15
CA GLU A 59 3.82 -1.32 -21.12
C GLU A 59 5.29 -1.25 -20.69
N GLN A 60 5.78 -0.10 -20.20
CA GLN A 60 7.17 0.02 -19.70
C GLN A 60 7.45 -0.92 -18.53
N SER A 61 6.46 -1.12 -17.67
CA SER A 61 6.54 -2.04 -16.53
C SER A 61 6.45 -3.52 -16.91
N ARG A 62 6.17 -3.85 -18.18
CA ARG A 62 6.02 -5.24 -18.65
C ARG A 62 7.31 -6.02 -18.47
N ASP A 63 8.44 -5.44 -18.84
CA ASP A 63 9.73 -6.12 -18.81
C ASP A 63 10.16 -6.39 -17.36
N VAL A 64 9.98 -5.41 -16.47
CA VAL A 64 10.22 -5.55 -15.03
C VAL A 64 9.37 -6.69 -14.44
N ARG A 65 8.06 -6.72 -14.73
CA ARG A 65 7.19 -7.80 -14.26
C ARG A 65 7.59 -9.16 -14.82
N HIS A 66 7.97 -9.21 -16.10
CA HIS A 66 8.40 -10.44 -16.74
C HIS A 66 9.66 -11.02 -16.08
N GLU A 67 10.66 -10.16 -15.82
CA GLU A 67 11.89 -10.57 -15.12
C GLU A 67 11.60 -11.13 -13.72
N GLU A 68 10.76 -10.46 -12.92
CA GLU A 68 10.45 -10.93 -11.57
C GLU A 68 9.63 -12.25 -11.61
N ILE A 69 8.73 -12.43 -12.58
CA ILE A 69 8.01 -13.70 -12.80
C ILE A 69 8.99 -14.83 -13.16
N VAL A 70 9.92 -14.59 -14.10
CA VAL A 70 10.92 -15.58 -14.49
C VAL A 70 11.76 -15.99 -13.28
N ARG A 71 12.18 -15.03 -12.45
CA ARG A 71 12.91 -15.30 -11.21
C ARG A 71 12.11 -16.18 -10.24
N PHE A 72 10.83 -15.87 -10.03
CA PHE A 72 9.93 -16.68 -9.20
C PHE A 72 9.85 -18.13 -9.70
N LEU A 73 9.67 -18.31 -11.02
CA LEU A 73 9.58 -19.64 -11.63
C LEU A 73 10.89 -20.43 -11.53
N LEU A 74 12.04 -19.79 -11.77
CA LEU A 74 13.34 -20.43 -11.62
C LEU A 74 13.57 -20.93 -10.20
N LYS A 75 13.18 -20.12 -9.20
CA LYS A 75 13.30 -20.51 -7.79
C LYS A 75 12.37 -21.66 -7.42
N ALA A 76 11.14 -21.66 -7.94
CA ALA A 76 10.21 -22.78 -7.77
C ALA A 76 10.77 -24.08 -8.37
N LEU A 77 11.34 -24.02 -9.58
CA LEU A 77 11.98 -25.15 -10.23
C LEU A 77 13.19 -25.67 -9.46
N GLU A 78 14.00 -24.77 -8.90
CA GLU A 78 15.14 -25.14 -8.06
C GLU A 78 14.70 -25.84 -6.77
N SER A 79 13.69 -25.30 -6.08
CA SER A 79 13.12 -25.94 -4.88
C SER A 79 12.53 -27.31 -5.19
N ALA A 80 11.85 -27.47 -6.33
CA ALA A 80 11.32 -28.75 -6.78
C ALA A 80 12.44 -29.78 -7.03
N LYS A 81 13.53 -29.38 -7.70
CA LYS A 81 14.72 -30.23 -7.91
C LYS A 81 15.36 -30.68 -6.60
N LYS A 82 15.38 -29.81 -5.60
CA LYS A 82 15.92 -30.09 -4.26
C LYS A 82 14.93 -30.82 -3.34
N GLN A 83 13.72 -31.11 -3.82
CA GLN A 83 12.60 -31.64 -3.01
C GLN A 83 12.35 -30.83 -1.73
N HIS A 84 12.56 -29.51 -1.80
CA HIS A 84 12.37 -28.60 -0.68
C HIS A 84 10.94 -28.04 -0.67
N VAL A 85 10.40 -27.77 0.53
CA VAL A 85 9.10 -27.12 0.67
C VAL A 85 9.18 -25.70 0.09
N PHE A 86 8.36 -25.42 -0.93
CA PHE A 86 8.30 -24.11 -1.55
C PHE A 86 7.10 -23.33 -0.98
N ASP A 87 7.38 -22.32 -0.14
CA ASP A 87 6.35 -21.41 0.35
C ASP A 87 5.93 -20.44 -0.75
N VAL A 88 4.87 -20.82 -1.48
CA VAL A 88 4.29 -20.02 -2.56
C VAL A 88 3.84 -18.65 -2.06
N GLY A 89 3.31 -18.55 -0.84
CA GLY A 89 2.80 -17.28 -0.30
C GLY A 89 3.92 -16.28 -0.05
N ALA A 90 4.99 -16.71 0.61
CA ALA A 90 6.16 -15.87 0.86
C ALA A 90 6.86 -15.45 -0.44
N GLU A 91 6.97 -16.35 -1.42
CA GLU A 91 7.64 -16.05 -2.69
C GLU A 91 6.78 -15.18 -3.63
N LEU A 92 5.44 -15.32 -3.61
CA LEU A 92 4.54 -14.39 -4.28
C LEU A 92 4.61 -12.99 -3.64
N MET A 93 4.70 -12.91 -2.31
CA MET A 93 4.88 -11.62 -1.63
C MET A 93 6.17 -10.93 -2.08
N LYS A 94 7.28 -11.68 -2.21
CA LYS A 94 8.55 -11.15 -2.75
C LYS A 94 8.41 -10.71 -4.21
N LEU A 95 7.75 -11.50 -5.05
CA LEU A 95 7.48 -11.14 -6.45
C LEU A 95 6.75 -9.80 -6.57
N THR A 96 5.66 -9.62 -5.82
CA THR A 96 4.85 -8.39 -5.85
C THR A 96 5.61 -7.20 -5.27
N ASN A 97 6.33 -7.40 -4.16
CA ASN A 97 7.12 -6.33 -3.54
C ASN A 97 8.25 -5.89 -4.47
N ASN A 98 9.04 -6.81 -5.02
CA ASN A 98 10.11 -6.48 -5.96
C ASN A 98 9.58 -5.77 -7.20
N SER A 99 8.48 -6.25 -7.77
CA SER A 99 7.86 -5.59 -8.92
C SER A 99 7.46 -4.16 -8.56
N THR A 100 6.80 -3.96 -7.43
CA THR A 100 6.36 -2.63 -6.99
C THR A 100 7.55 -1.71 -6.73
N CYS A 101 8.52 -2.15 -5.92
CA CYS A 101 9.71 -1.36 -5.57
C CYS A 101 10.51 -0.98 -6.82
N ARG A 102 10.64 -1.88 -7.79
CA ARG A 102 11.35 -1.57 -9.05
C ARG A 102 10.59 -0.57 -9.90
N LEU A 103 9.27 -0.63 -9.91
CA LEU A 103 8.44 0.31 -10.69
C LEU A 103 8.34 1.68 -10.04
N THR A 104 8.43 1.78 -8.71
CA THR A 104 8.26 3.05 -8.00
C THR A 104 9.59 3.71 -7.61
N MET A 105 10.63 2.92 -7.34
CA MET A 105 11.90 3.38 -6.78
C MET A 105 13.12 2.87 -7.58
N SER A 106 12.92 2.10 -8.65
CA SER A 106 13.99 1.40 -9.39
C SER A 106 14.85 0.45 -8.54
N MET A 107 14.39 0.08 -7.34
CA MET A 107 15.11 -0.75 -6.36
C MET A 107 14.50 -2.14 -6.24
N ARG A 108 15.32 -3.15 -5.94
CA ARG A 108 14.85 -4.54 -5.71
C ARG A 108 14.73 -4.86 -4.24
N CYS A 109 13.50 -5.14 -3.85
CA CYS A 109 13.18 -5.39 -2.45
C CYS A 109 13.71 -6.72 -1.84
N SER A 110 14.35 -7.57 -2.65
CA SER A 110 14.95 -8.83 -2.18
C SER A 110 16.47 -8.83 -2.15
N GLU A 111 17.12 -7.81 -2.73
CA GLU A 111 18.58 -7.76 -2.91
C GLU A 111 19.23 -6.74 -1.95
N GLU A 112 18.55 -5.62 -1.66
CA GLU A 112 18.92 -4.69 -0.59
C GLU A 112 18.28 -5.15 0.72
N HIS A 113 18.96 -6.09 1.38
CA HIS A 113 18.42 -6.87 2.49
C HIS A 113 17.78 -6.05 3.62
N ASP A 114 18.24 -4.82 3.89
CA ASP A 114 17.77 -4.04 5.04
C ASP A 114 16.60 -3.11 4.71
N GLU A 115 16.68 -2.31 3.64
CA GLU A 115 15.67 -1.27 3.37
C GLU A 115 14.34 -1.84 2.89
N ALA A 116 14.41 -2.87 2.08
CA ALA A 116 13.23 -3.49 1.51
C ALA A 116 12.46 -4.39 2.48
N GLU A 117 13.19 -5.07 3.37
CA GLU A 117 12.61 -5.79 4.49
C GLU A 117 11.93 -4.79 5.44
N ARG A 118 12.56 -3.63 5.70
CA ARG A 118 11.94 -2.53 6.46
C ARG A 118 10.66 -2.01 5.81
N ILE A 119 10.65 -1.77 4.50
CA ILE A 119 9.44 -1.32 3.77
C ILE A 119 8.35 -2.39 3.87
N THR A 120 8.68 -3.65 3.63
CA THR A 120 7.72 -4.77 3.70
C THR A 120 7.13 -4.91 5.10
N GLN A 121 7.97 -4.81 6.13
CA GLN A 121 7.54 -4.87 7.51
C GLN A 121 6.65 -3.68 7.87
N LEU A 122 7.01 -2.48 7.43
CA LEU A 122 6.22 -1.27 7.65
C LEU A 122 4.83 -1.38 7.00
N VAL A 123 4.72 -1.95 5.79
CA VAL A 123 3.43 -2.23 5.13
C VAL A 123 2.59 -3.24 5.92
N LYS A 124 3.20 -4.33 6.41
CA LYS A 124 2.47 -5.31 7.23
C LYS A 124 1.92 -4.68 8.52
N GLU A 125 2.76 -3.94 9.22
CA GLU A 125 2.35 -3.29 10.47
C GLU A 125 1.29 -2.21 10.22
N SER A 126 1.40 -1.44 9.13
CA SER A 126 0.42 -0.41 8.78
C SER A 126 -0.95 -1.00 8.42
N MET A 127 -0.98 -2.13 7.70
CA MET A 127 -2.22 -2.87 7.45
C MET A 127 -2.85 -3.39 8.75
N GLU A 128 -2.04 -3.95 9.66
CA GLU A 128 -2.52 -4.46 10.96
C GLU A 128 -3.14 -3.34 11.81
N VAL A 129 -2.47 -2.18 11.90
CA VAL A 129 -2.96 -1.03 12.65
C VAL A 129 -4.18 -0.39 11.98
N GLY A 130 -4.16 -0.25 10.65
CA GLY A 130 -5.29 0.25 9.88
C GLY A 130 -6.55 -0.59 10.10
N ALA A 131 -6.44 -1.92 10.06
CA ALA A 131 -7.54 -2.83 10.34
C ALA A 131 -8.10 -2.66 11.76
N LYS A 132 -7.23 -2.50 12.77
CA LYS A 132 -7.63 -2.28 14.16
C LYS A 132 -8.33 -0.94 14.37
N ILE A 133 -7.87 0.12 13.69
CA ILE A 133 -8.51 1.44 13.70
C ILE A 133 -9.89 1.38 13.04
N LEU A 134 -9.98 0.74 11.86
CA LEU A 134 -11.24 0.53 11.15
C LEU A 134 -12.29 -0.19 12.01
N LEU A 135 -11.89 -1.27 12.70
CA LEU A 135 -12.77 -2.00 13.62
C LEU A 135 -13.15 -1.15 14.84
N GLY A 136 -12.22 -0.37 15.37
CA GLY A 136 -12.46 0.54 16.49
C GLY A 136 -13.48 1.63 16.19
N ASP A 137 -13.53 2.10 14.94
CA ASP A 137 -14.47 3.14 14.52
C ASP A 137 -15.92 2.65 14.41
N VAL A 138 -16.12 1.33 14.28
CA VAL A 138 -17.46 0.70 14.34
C VAL A 138 -18.08 0.81 15.74
N LEU A 139 -17.27 1.01 16.78
CA LEU A 139 -17.72 1.08 18.17
C LEU A 139 -18.43 2.40 18.54
N GLY A 140 -18.68 3.29 17.57
CA GLY A 140 -19.41 4.54 17.79
C GLY A 140 -18.72 5.42 18.84
N PRO A 141 -19.39 5.82 19.95
CA PRO A 141 -18.78 6.68 20.97
C PRO A 141 -17.47 6.14 21.57
N LEU A 142 -17.28 4.82 21.59
CA LEU A 142 -16.09 4.15 22.16
C LEU A 142 -14.88 4.16 21.22
N ARG A 143 -15.00 4.74 20.00
CA ARG A 143 -13.87 4.89 19.06
C ARG A 143 -12.64 5.58 19.67
N ILE A 144 -12.82 6.44 20.67
CA ILE A 144 -11.72 7.09 21.44
C ILE A 144 -10.74 6.07 22.05
N LEU A 145 -11.23 4.90 22.44
CA LEU A 145 -10.37 3.84 22.97
C LEU A 145 -9.42 3.29 21.90
N ALA A 146 -9.87 3.16 20.66
CA ALA A 146 -9.04 2.69 19.56
C ALA A 146 -7.87 3.63 19.28
N PHE A 147 -8.06 4.96 19.39
CA PHE A 147 -6.95 5.92 19.31
C PHE A 147 -5.99 5.84 20.47
N TRP A 148 -6.51 5.72 21.69
CA TRP A 148 -5.64 5.62 22.86
C TRP A 148 -4.72 4.40 22.76
N LEU A 149 -5.24 3.30 22.22
CA LEU A 149 -4.50 2.05 22.00
C LEU A 149 -3.56 2.09 20.78
N TYR A 150 -4.01 2.63 19.64
CA TYR A 150 -3.31 2.49 18.36
C TYR A 150 -2.81 3.79 17.74
N GLY A 151 -3.27 4.95 18.21
CA GLY A 151 -2.95 6.26 17.64
C GLY A 151 -1.46 6.59 17.67
N LYS A 152 -0.77 6.30 18.79
CA LYS A 152 0.70 6.47 18.87
C LYS A 152 1.43 5.60 17.85
N LYS A 153 0.98 4.36 17.64
CA LYS A 153 1.56 3.43 16.67
C LYS A 153 1.32 3.94 15.24
N ALA A 154 0.13 4.46 14.94
CA ALA A 154 -0.21 5.05 13.65
C ALA A 154 0.61 6.32 13.32
N ILE A 155 0.82 7.21 14.30
CA ILE A 155 1.68 8.41 14.12
C ILE A 155 3.12 7.99 13.83
N ASN A 156 3.66 7.05 14.62
CA ASN A 156 5.03 6.56 14.41
C ASN A 156 5.19 5.90 13.02
N MET A 157 4.18 5.20 12.54
CA MET A 157 4.18 4.64 11.17
C MET A 157 4.23 5.71 10.10
N ALA A 158 3.42 6.76 10.23
CA ALA A 158 3.43 7.87 9.27
C ALA A 158 4.81 8.52 9.19
N LEU A 159 5.48 8.75 10.32
CA LEU A 159 6.84 9.30 10.37
C LEU A 159 7.88 8.38 9.73
N LYS A 160 7.74 7.05 9.88
CA LYS A 160 8.62 6.09 9.20
C LYS A 160 8.45 6.11 7.68
N TYR A 161 7.21 6.25 7.20
CA TYR A 161 6.95 6.40 5.77
C TYR A 161 7.54 7.70 5.23
N ASP A 162 7.39 8.81 5.96
CA ASP A 162 7.95 10.11 5.61
C ASP A 162 9.47 10.02 5.43
N ALA A 163 10.16 9.40 6.39
CA ALA A 163 11.61 9.22 6.34
C ALA A 163 12.08 8.38 5.13
N ILE A 164 11.29 7.41 4.67
CA ILE A 164 11.59 6.63 3.47
C ILE A 164 11.36 7.48 2.22
N LEU A 165 10.21 8.17 2.16
CA LEU A 165 9.85 9.01 1.02
C LEU A 165 10.86 10.15 0.82
N GLU A 166 11.27 10.81 1.90
CA GLU A 166 12.28 11.86 1.89
C GLU A 166 13.60 11.38 1.26
N ARG A 167 14.06 10.17 1.61
CA ARG A 167 15.29 9.60 1.02
C ARG A 167 15.14 9.31 -0.46
N VAL A 168 14.00 8.74 -0.86
CA VAL A 168 13.72 8.46 -2.28
C VAL A 168 13.67 9.75 -3.08
N LEU A 169 13.04 10.81 -2.54
CA LEU A 169 12.97 12.11 -3.18
C LEU A 169 14.35 12.80 -3.27
N GLN A 170 15.23 12.61 -2.29
CA GLN A 170 16.59 13.15 -2.32
C GLN A 170 17.52 12.39 -3.28
N ALA A 171 17.19 11.14 -3.60
CA ALA A 171 17.95 10.28 -4.52
C ALA A 171 17.53 10.41 -5.99
N ALA A 172 16.39 11.06 -6.27
CA ALA A 172 15.83 11.30 -7.60
C ALA A 172 16.30 12.64 -8.20
#